data_AF-A0A0A0LB90-F1
#
_entry.id   AF-A0A0A0LB90-F1
#
_cell.length_a   1.000
_cell.length_b   1.000
_cell.length_c   1.000
_cell.angle_alpha   90.00
_cell.angle_beta   90.00
_cell.angle_gamma   90.00
#
_symmetry.space_group_name_H-M   'P 1'
#
loop_
_entity.id
_entity.type
_entity.pdbx_description
1 polymer ?
#
loop_
_entity_poly.entity_id
_entity_poly.type
_entity_poly.pdbx_seq_one_letter_code
_entity_poly.pdbx_strand_id
1 'polypeptide(L)' 'MGKEGMSQGGSGQNGVEENMAAWLLGVNNLKIQPFHLPPLGPRDVRVQMKAVGICGSDVHFFKTLKLAHYVVKSQW' A
#
# COMPACT_ATOMS: atom_id res chain seq x y z
N MET A 1 -6.09 5.97 29.11
CA MET A 1 -6.32 7.14 28.23
C MET A 1 -5.39 7.02 27.02
N GLY A 2 -5.86 6.50 25.89
CA GLY A 2 -5.11 6.47 24.64
C GLY A 2 -5.48 7.67 23.79
N LYS A 3 -4.51 8.51 23.41
CA LYS A 3 -4.74 9.62 22.48
C LYS A 3 -5.00 9.03 21.08
N GLU A 4 -6.20 9.27 20.57
CA GLU A 4 -6.54 9.03 19.18
C GLU A 4 -5.70 9.97 18.31
N GLY A 5 -4.89 9.39 17.42
CA GLY A 5 -4.14 10.16 16.43
C GLY A 5 -5.09 10.70 15.38
N MET A 6 -5.31 12.01 15.38
CA MET A 6 -6.04 12.71 14.30
C MET A 6 -5.19 12.65 13.03
N SER A 7 -5.64 11.88 12.04
CA SER A 7 -5.12 11.97 10.68
C SER A 7 -5.61 13.28 10.05
N GLN A 8 -4.71 14.24 9.84
CA GLN A 8 -5.00 15.43 9.06
C GLN A 8 -5.26 15.02 7.61
N GLY A 9 -6.51 15.17 7.15
CA GLY A 9 -6.86 15.09 5.74
C GLY A 9 -6.28 16.29 5.00
N GLY A 10 -5.14 16.09 4.34
CA GLY A 10 -4.56 17.08 3.44
C GLY A 10 -5.35 17.12 2.14
N SER A 11 -6.20 18.14 1.96
CA SER A 11 -6.84 18.44 0.68
C SER A 11 -5.78 18.96 -0.30
N GLY A 12 -5.12 18.05 -1.00
CA GLY A 12 -4.23 18.36 -2.11
C GLY A 12 -5.02 18.95 -3.27
N GLN A 13 -4.76 20.21 -3.58
CA GLN A 13 -5.27 20.90 -4.77
C GLN A 13 -4.64 20.24 -6.01
N ASN A 14 -5.27 19.17 -6.52
CA ASN A 14 -5.20 18.62 -7.89
C ASN A 14 -5.79 17.19 -7.94
N GLY A 15 -7.03 16.99 -7.46
CA GLY A 15 -7.90 15.84 -7.81
C GLY A 15 -7.42 14.40 -7.55
N VAL A 16 -6.17 14.19 -7.11
CA VAL A 16 -5.56 12.89 -6.86
C VAL A 16 -5.17 12.86 -5.39
N GLU A 17 -5.96 12.13 -4.62
CA GLU A 17 -5.73 11.94 -3.20
C GLU A 17 -4.50 11.03 -2.99
N GLU A 18 -3.55 11.48 -2.17
CA GLU A 18 -2.31 10.75 -1.89
C GLU A 18 -2.44 9.98 -0.57
N ASN A 19 -1.93 8.74 -0.54
CA ASN A 19 -1.86 7.90 0.66
C ASN A 19 -0.48 7.25 0.78
N MET A 20 -0.01 6.94 1.99
CA MET A 20 1.26 6.20 2.16
C MET A 20 1.02 4.69 2.02
N ALA A 21 1.92 4.01 1.31
CA ALA A 21 1.87 2.56 1.14
C ALA A 21 3.25 1.91 1.32
N ALA A 22 3.27 0.61 1.62
CA ALA A 22 4.49 -0.19 1.62
C ALA A 22 4.76 -0.73 0.22
N TRP A 23 5.84 -0.25 -0.40
CA TRP A 23 6.28 -0.62 -1.74
C TRP A 23 7.40 -1.63 -1.68
N LEU A 24 7.20 -2.78 -2.33
CA LEU A 24 8.22 -3.79 -2.51
C LEU A 24 8.96 -3.54 -3.84
N LEU A 25 10.05 -2.79 -3.78
CA LEU A 25 10.81 -2.33 -4.95
C LEU A 25 11.82 -3.36 -5.46
N GLY A 26 12.14 -4.37 -4.65
CA GLY A 26 13.20 -5.33 -4.93
C GLY A 26 13.27 -6.42 -3.86
N VAL A 27 14.07 -7.45 -4.10
CA VAL A 27 14.43 -8.42 -3.06
C VAL A 27 15.06 -7.68 -1.88
N ASN A 28 14.53 -7.88 -0.67
CA ASN A 28 14.91 -7.19 0.55
C ASN A 28 14.79 -5.65 0.51
N ASN A 29 14.07 -5.08 -0.45
CA ASN A 29 13.94 -3.63 -0.63
C ASN A 29 12.47 -3.21 -0.52
N LEU A 30 12.03 -2.96 0.71
CA LEU A 30 10.70 -2.46 1.02
C LEU A 30 10.81 -1.02 1.53
N LYS A 31 10.00 -0.11 0.99
CA LYS A 31 9.98 1.31 1.37
C LYS A 31 8.55 1.79 1.59
N ILE A 32 8.37 2.74 2.49
CA ILE A 32 7.10 3.45 2.62
C ILE A 32 7.15 4.65 1.68
N GLN A 33 6.26 4.71 0.68
CA GLN A 33 6.23 5.78 -0.31
C GLN A 33 4.79 6.21 -0.63
N PRO A 34 4.60 7.45 -1.13
CA PRO A 34 3.32 7.92 -1.64
C PRO A 34 2.70 6.98 -2.67
N PHE A 35 1.39 6.82 -2.59
CA PHE A 35 0.54 6.11 -3.53
C PHE A 35 -0.66 6.99 -3.87
N HIS A 36 -0.79 7.29 -5.15
CA HIS A 36 -1.89 8.07 -5.69
C HIS A 36 -3.13 7.20 -5.77
N LEU A 37 -4.19 7.58 -5.07
CA LEU A 37 -5.43 6.82 -5.06
C LEU A 37 -6.12 6.91 -6.43
N PRO A 38 -6.44 5.77 -7.07
CA PRO A 38 -7.17 5.77 -8.33
C PRO A 38 -8.63 6.24 -8.13
N PRO A 39 -9.29 6.73 -9.19
CA PRO A 39 -10.73 7.01 -9.14
C PRO A 39 -11.53 5.72 -8.88
N LEU A 40 -12.67 5.84 -8.21
CA LEU A 40 -13.56 4.70 -7.95
C LEU A 40 -14.49 4.46 -9.14
N GLY A 41 -14.66 3.20 -9.52
CA GLY A 41 -15.73 2.78 -10.42
C GLY A 41 -17.09 2.66 -9.70
N PRO A 42 -18.19 2.42 -10.45
CA PRO A 42 -19.54 2.37 -9.89
C PRO A 42 -19.80 1.27 -8.84
N ARG A 43 -18.89 0.28 -8.73
CA ARG A 43 -19.00 -0.85 -7.80
C ARG A 43 -17.83 -0.95 -6.82
N ASP A 44 -16.95 0.05 -6.82
CA ASP A 44 -15.80 0.08 -5.93
C ASP A 44 -16.16 0.78 -4.62
N VAL A 45 -15.48 0.41 -3.54
CA VAL A 45 -15.59 1.10 -2.24
C VAL A 45 -14.21 1.56 -1.79
N ARG A 46 -14.16 2.69 -1.08
CA ARG A 46 -12.94 3.18 -0.43
C ARG A 46 -12.90 2.73 1.01
N VAL A 47 -11.89 1.94 1.34
CA VAL A 47 -11.67 1.44 2.70
C VAL A 47 -10.51 2.21 3.32
N GLN A 48 -10.76 2.88 4.44
CA GLN A 48 -9.70 3.44 5.26
C GLN A 48 -9.08 2.29 6.09
N MET A 49 -7.83 1.98 5.78
CA MET A 49 -7.12 0.91 6.48
C MET A 49 -6.87 1.32 7.95
N LYS A 50 -7.43 0.55 8.89
CA LYS A 50 -7.17 0.70 10.33
C LYS A 50 -6.00 -0.16 10.80
N ALA A 51 -5.92 -1.39 10.31
CA ALA A 51 -4.88 -2.36 10.65
C ALA A 51 -4.73 -3.41 9.55
N VAL A 52 -3.51 -3.88 9.33
CA VAL A 52 -3.18 -4.97 8.39
C VAL A 52 -2.19 -5.91 9.08
N GLY A 53 -2.50 -7.21 9.09
CA GLY A 53 -1.57 -8.25 9.55
C GLY A 53 -0.65 -8.71 8.42
N ILE A 54 0.58 -9.10 8.76
CA ILE A 54 1.56 -9.62 7.79
C ILE A 54 1.53 -11.15 7.84
N CYS A 55 1.42 -11.78 6.68
CA CYS A 55 1.47 -13.23 6.52
C CYS A 55 2.84 -13.69 6.01
N GLY A 56 3.13 -14.99 6.14
CA GLY A 56 4.36 -15.60 5.61
C GLY A 56 4.53 -15.40 4.09
N SER A 57 3.42 -15.28 3.34
CA SER A 57 3.47 -14.98 1.90
C SER A 57 4.09 -13.62 1.60
N ASP A 58 3.79 -12.60 2.41
CA ASP A 58 4.34 -11.25 2.22
C ASP A 58 5.85 -11.26 2.46
N VAL A 59 6.28 -11.96 3.51
CA VAL A 59 7.70 -12.18 3.81
C VAL A 59 8.38 -12.97 2.70
N HIS A 60 7.71 -13.99 2.15
CA HIS A 60 8.25 -14.77 1.05
C HIS A 60 8.48 -13.89 -0.19
N PHE A 61 7.49 -13.06 -0.57
CA PHE A 61 7.67 -12.07 -1.64
C PHE A 61 8.79 -11.08 -1.35
N PHE A 62 8.90 -10.59 -0.12
CA PHE A 62 10.00 -9.69 0.27
C PHE A 62 11.38 -10.34 0.06
N LYS A 63 11.50 -11.65 0.32
CA LYS A 63 12.76 -12.39 0.20
C LYS A 63 13.09 -12.86 -1.20
N THR A 64 12.10 -13.12 -2.05
CA THR A 64 12.32 -13.82 -3.33
C THR A 64 11.67 -13.15 -4.54
N LEU A 65 10.82 -12.14 -4.35
CA LEU A 65 9.93 -11.56 -5.36
C LEU A 65 9.12 -12.61 -6.16
N LYS A 66 8.88 -13.76 -5.53
CA LYS A 66 8.26 -14.91 -6.15
C LYS A 66 7.41 -15.65 -5.13
N LEU A 67 6.30 -16.23 -5.57
CA LEU A 67 5.55 -17.22 -4.80
C LEU A 67 5.06 -18.31 -5.76
N ALA A 68 5.55 -19.54 -5.57
CA ALA A 68 5.31 -20.65 -6.48
C ALA A 68 5.62 -20.27 -7.95
N HIS A 69 4.62 -20.25 -8.83
CA HIS A 69 4.77 -19.92 -10.25
C HIS A 69 4.65 -18.42 -10.54
N TYR A 70 4.25 -17.61 -9.55
CA TYR A 70 4.11 -16.16 -9.70
C TYR A 70 5.44 -15.48 -9.40
N VAL A 71 6.01 -14.83 -10.41
CA VAL A 71 7.22 -14.01 -10.30
C VAL A 71 6.84 -12.57 -10.59
N VAL A 72 7.25 -11.64 -9.73
CA VAL A 72 7.08 -10.21 -9.97
C VAL A 72 8.05 -9.80 -11.08
N LYS A 73 7.54 -9.50 -12.28
CA LYS A 73 8.34 -9.22 -13.48
C LYS A 73 8.53 -7.73 -13.78
N SER A 74 7.60 -6.89 -13.37
CA SER A 74 7.68 -5.44 -13.55
C SER A 74 7.16 -4.75 -12.31
N GLN A 75 7.91 -3.76 -11.85
CA GLN A 75 7.45 -2.76 -10.89
C GLN A 75 6.96 -1.57 -11.74
N TRP A 76 5.79 -1.03 -11.40
CA TRP A 76 5.09 0.02 -12.13
C TRP A 76 5.86 1.34 -12.17
#